data_AF-A0A5B9MII4-F1
#
_entry.id   AF-A0A5B9MII4-F1
#
_cell.length_a   1.000
_cell.length_b   1.000
_cell.length_c   1.000
_cell.angle_alpha   90.00
_cell.angle_beta   90.00
_cell.angle_gamma   90.00
#
_symmetry.space_group_name_H-M   'P 1'
#
loop_
_entity.id
_entity.type
_entity.pdbx_description
1 polymer ?
#
loop_
_entity_poly.entity_id
_entity_poly.type
_entity_poly.pdbx_seq_one_letter_code
_entity_poly.pdbx_strand_id
1 'polypeptide(L)' 'MQQVKIFKSVDTELDDLEKQINRFIRKNNIRVLSISGNHSAALATGASSMNTFSGGDVTVIMLFEIESPGR' A
#
# COMPACT_ATOMS: atom_id res chain seq x y z
N MET A 1 3.56 18.92 -8.67
CA MET A 1 4.90 18.51 -8.13
C MET A 1 4.91 17.01 -7.94
N GLN A 2 6.01 16.32 -8.27
CA GLN A 2 6.14 14.88 -8.03
C GLN A 2 6.34 14.59 -6.55
N GLN A 3 5.65 13.57 -6.05
CA GLN A 3 5.66 13.13 -4.67
C GLN A 3 5.61 11.61 -4.59
N VAL A 4 6.09 11.07 -3.48
CA VAL A 4 6.09 9.64 -3.18
C VAL A 4 5.28 9.40 -1.92
N LYS A 5 4.47 8.34 -1.94
CA LYS A 5 3.76 7.86 -0.75
C LYS A 5 3.91 6.35 -0.64
N ILE A 6 4.21 5.92 0.58
CA ILE A 6 4.38 4.50 0.91
C ILE A 6 3.15 4.09 1.72
N PHE A 7 2.57 2.97 1.34
CA PHE A 7 1.52 2.27 2.06
C PHE A 7 2.08 0.93 2.54
N LYS A 8 1.80 0.58 3.79
CA LYS A 8 2.18 -0.71 4.39
C LYS A 8 0.94 -1.34 5.00
N SER A 9 0.74 -2.63 4.77
CA SER A 9 -0.31 -3.43 5.38
C SER A 9 0.13 -4.91 5.39
N VAL A 10 -0.80 -5.80 5.68
CA VAL A 10 -0.63 -7.26 5.64
C VAL A 10 -1.57 -7.85 4.58
N ASP A 11 -1.25 -9.02 4.08
CA ASP A 11 -2.05 -9.77 3.10
C ASP A 11 -3.53 -9.95 3.52
N THR A 12 -3.82 -10.11 4.81
CA THR A 12 -5.19 -10.23 5.33
C THR A 12 -6.01 -8.94 5.27
N GLU A 13 -5.37 -7.80 5.01
CA GLU A 13 -5.99 -6.46 5.03
C GLU A 13 -5.93 -5.77 3.65
N LEU A 14 -5.68 -6.52 2.58
CA LEU A 14 -5.56 -6.00 1.21
C LEU A 14 -6.76 -5.17 0.76
N ASP A 15 -7.98 -5.62 1.05
CA ASP A 15 -9.21 -4.90 0.69
C ASP A 15 -9.26 -3.49 1.31
N ASP A 16 -8.77 -3.35 2.53
CA ASP A 16 -8.76 -2.07 3.23
C ASP A 16 -7.60 -1.18 2.76
N LEU A 17 -6.45 -1.78 2.44
CA LEU A 17 -5.33 -1.11 1.78
C LEU A 17 -5.77 -0.51 0.43
N GLU A 18 -6.49 -1.28 -0.40
CA GLU A 18 -7.02 -0.82 -1.68
C GLU A 18 -7.99 0.34 -1.51
N LYS A 19 -8.93 0.24 -0.55
CA LYS A 19 -9.85 1.35 -0.24
C LYS A 19 -9.10 2.60 0.21
N GLN A 20 -8.05 2.44 1.02
CA GLN A 20 -7.23 3.55 1.50
C GLN A 20 -6.49 4.24 0.35
N ILE A 21 -5.85 3.47 -0.53
CA ILE A 21 -5.15 3.96 -1.72
C ILE A 21 -6.13 4.70 -2.63
N ASN A 22 -7.28 4.10 -2.95
CA ASN A 22 -8.28 4.70 -3.81
C ASN A 22 -8.88 5.99 -3.22
N ARG A 23 -9.14 6.00 -1.90
CA ARG A 23 -9.60 7.20 -1.19
C ARG A 23 -8.55 8.31 -1.26
N PHE A 24 -7.27 7.97 -1.10
CA PHE A 24 -6.18 8.93 -1.19
C PHE A 24 -6.10 9.58 -2.58
N ILE A 25 -6.18 8.78 -3.65
CA ILE A 25 -6.17 9.28 -5.04
C ILE A 25 -7.36 10.22 -5.27
N ARG A 26 -8.57 9.80 -4.91
CA ARG A 26 -9.80 10.59 -5.13
C ARG A 26 -9.82 11.89 -4.34
N LYS A 27 -9.43 11.85 -3.06
CA LYS A 27 -9.50 13.01 -2.16
C LYS A 27 -8.56 14.15 -2.59
N ASN A 28 -7.39 13.81 -3.12
CA ASN A 28 -6.36 14.80 -3.43
C ASN A 28 -6.21 15.08 -4.93
N ASN A 29 -7.16 14.60 -5.76
CA ASN A 29 -7.16 14.73 -7.22
C ASN A 29 -5.78 14.40 -7.83
N ILE A 30 -5.27 13.22 -7.49
CA ILE A 30 -3.88 12.83 -7.77
C ILE A 30 -3.75 12.26 -9.18
N ARG A 31 -2.70 12.68 -9.90
CA ARG A 31 -2.24 11.98 -11.11
C ARG A 31 -1.21 10.92 -10.73
N VAL A 32 -1.59 9.65 -10.81
CA VAL A 32 -0.69 8.52 -10.52
C VAL A 32 0.31 8.36 -11.67
N LEU A 33 1.60 8.27 -11.35
CA LEU A 33 2.67 8.06 -12.33
C LEU A 33 3.17 6.62 -12.36
N SER A 34 3.36 6.03 -11.18
CA SER A 34 3.81 4.66 -11.03
C SER A 34 3.37 4.09 -9.69
N ILE A 35 3.05 2.80 -9.68
CA ILE A 35 2.79 2.03 -8.47
C ILE A 35 3.73 0.83 -8.52
N SER A 36 4.58 0.68 -7.50
CA SER A 36 5.37 -0.51 -7.28
C SER A 36 4.97 -1.16 -5.96
N GLY A 37 5.05 -2.47 -5.89
CA GLY A 37 4.68 -3.23 -4.70
C GLY A 37 5.71 -4.31 -4.41
N ASN A 38 5.91 -4.58 -3.13
CA ASN A 38 6.58 -5.79 -2.68
C ASN A 38 5.59 -6.58 -1.81
N HIS A 39 5.47 -7.87 -2.10
CA HIS A 39 4.74 -8.82 -1.27
C HIS A 39 5.80 -9.71 -0.63
N SER A 40 6.02 -9.56 0.68
CA SER A 40 6.90 -10.53 1.35
C SER A 40 6.19 -11.89 1.34
N ALA A 41 6.93 -12.96 1.05
CA ALA A 41 6.39 -14.30 1.20
C ALA A 41 6.08 -14.49 2.69
N ALA A 42 4.86 -14.93 3.01
CA ALA A 42 4.55 -15.39 4.36
C ALA A 42 5.59 -16.43 4.78
N LEU A 43 6.15 -16.29 5.99
CA LEU A 43 7.13 -17.24 6.51
C LEU A 43 6.54 -18.65 6.43
N ALA A 44 7.23 -19.54 5.70
CA ALA A 44 6.79 -20.92 5.51
C ALA A 44 6.42 -21.55 6.85
N THR A 45 5.20 -22.07 6.91
CA THR A 45 4.55 -22.73 8.05
C THR A 45 5.35 -23.94 8.50
N GLY A 46 6.37 -23.72 9.36
CA GLY A 46 7.29 -24.75 9.81
C GLY A 46 7.58 -24.78 11.31
N ALA A 47 7.00 -23.88 12.12
CA ALA A 47 7.20 -23.94 13.57
C ALA A 47 5.98 -23.43 14.34
N SER A 48 5.40 -24.36 15.10
CA SER A 48 4.65 -24.10 16.33
C SER A 48 3.23 -23.54 16.16
N SER A 49 2.29 -24.42 16.52
CA SER A 49 0.86 -24.19 16.71
C SER A 49 0.54 -23.12 17.76
N MET A 50 0.68 -21.82 17.43
CA MET A 50 -0.04 -20.72 18.13
C MET A 50 0.04 -19.33 17.49
N ASN A 51 0.40 -19.18 16.20
CA ASN A 51 0.51 -17.86 15.58
C ASN A 51 -0.58 -17.62 14.53
N THR A 52 -1.72 -17.07 14.95
CA THR A 52 -2.83 -16.65 14.07
C THR A 52 -2.58 -15.32 13.33
N PHE A 53 -1.39 -14.72 13.47
CA PHE A 53 -0.98 -13.46 12.84
C PHE A 53 0.02 -13.67 11.68
N SER A 54 -0.04 -14.80 10.98
CA SER A 54 0.92 -15.13 9.92
C SER A 54 0.57 -14.47 8.58
N GLY A 55 0.38 -13.16 8.57
CA GLY A 55 0.18 -12.40 7.33
C GLY A 55 1.50 -11.94 6.73
N GLY A 56 1.70 -12.13 5.43
CA GLY A 56 2.81 -11.53 4.70
C GLY A 56 2.70 -9.99 4.70
N ASP A 57 3.82 -9.29 4.92
CA ASP A 57 3.87 -7.83 4.81
C ASP A 57 3.68 -7.42 3.33
N VAL A 58 2.78 -6.46 3.10
CA VAL A 58 2.54 -5.85 1.80
C VAL A 58 2.98 -4.40 1.86
N THR A 59 3.91 -4.01 0.98
CA THR A 59 4.35 -2.62 0.85
C THR A 59 4.08 -2.12 -0.55
N VAL A 60 3.37 -1.00 -0.67
CA VAL A 60 3.07 -0.33 -1.94
C VAL A 60 3.70 1.05 -1.94
N ILE A 61 4.52 1.34 -2.95
CA ILE A 61 5.15 2.64 -3.17
C ILE A 61 4.46 3.27 -4.38
N MET A 62 3.88 4.43 -4.16
CA MET A 62 3.20 5.21 -5.19
C MET A 62 4.01 6.46 -5.50
N LEU A 63 4.39 6.62 -6.77
CA LEU A 63 4.89 7.86 -7.34
C LEU A 63 3.71 8.59 -8.00
N PHE A 64 3.49 9.84 -7.64
CA PHE A 64 2.35 10.61 -8.12
C PHE A 64 2.63 12.10 -8.21
N GLU A 65 1.73 12.82 -8.86
CA GLU A 65 1.72 14.28 -8.91
C GLU A 65 0.44 14.83 -8.31
N ILE A 66 0.60 15.84 -7.44
CA ILE A 66 -0.50 16.70 -7.03
C ILE A 66 -0.41 17.99 -7.83
N GLU A 67 -1.53 18.34 -8.44
CA GLU A 67 -1.75 19.66 -9.00
C GLU A 67 -1.85 20.63 -7.81
N SER A 68 -0.84 21.48 -7.64
CA SER A 68 -0.96 22.55 -6.66
C SER A 68 -2.11 23.43 -7.14
N PRO A 69 -3.14 23.71 -6.32
CA PRO A 69 -4.07 24.77 -6.66
C PRO A 69 -3.21 26.03 -6.90
N GLY A 70 -3.34 26.59 -8.10
CA GLY A 70 -2.56 27.73 -8.54
C GLY A 70 -2.61 28.82 -7.49
N ARG A 71 -1.43 29.39 -7.20
CA ARG A 71 -1.28 30.58 -6.38
C ARG A 71 -1.96 31.77 -7.06
#